data_AF-A0A929YKS2-F1
#
_entry.id   AF-A0A929YKS2-F1
#
_cell.length_a   1.000
_cell.length_b   1.000
_cell.length_c   1.000
_cell.angle_alpha   90.00
_cell.angle_beta   90.00
_cell.angle_gamma   90.00
#
_symmetry.space_group_name_H-M   'P 1'
#
loop_
_entity.id
_entity.type
_entity.pdbx_description
1 polymer ?
#
loop_
_entity_poly.entity_id
_entity_poly.type
_entity_poly.pdbx_seq_one_letter_code
_entity_poly.pdbx_strand_id
1 'polypeptide(L)'
;MNEYEDILHLPHPVSGTHPQMSMHDRAAQFSPFAALSGYEEAVAEEARLTEEKILLDEYEKQRIDDKLQKIRDDLQERGKEEKPRISVTYFLLDQKKAGGAYVTVTGQVKKMDTYKQQLLLTDGSTIPFQEIIELEGDLFLPKNKS
;
A
#
# COMPACT_ATOMS: atom_id res chain seq x y z
N MET A 1 52.45 -17.16 50.95
CA MET A 1 52.42 -15.69 51.00
C MET A 1 51.73 -15.22 49.74
N ASN A 2 50.42 -15.01 49.81
CA ASN A 2 49.64 -14.44 48.72
C ASN A 2 49.30 -13.00 49.15
N GLU A 3 50.20 -12.05 48.88
CA GLU A 3 50.10 -10.65 49.32
C GLU A 3 48.99 -9.83 48.62
N TYR A 4 47.99 -10.49 48.03
CA TYR A 4 46.95 -9.83 47.23
C TYR A 4 45.54 -10.38 47.44
N GLU A 5 45.31 -11.27 48.42
CA GLU A 5 43.95 -11.78 48.69
C GLU A 5 43.02 -10.69 49.28
N ASP A 6 43.58 -9.66 49.89
CA ASP A 6 42.83 -8.60 50.57
C ASP A 6 42.15 -7.61 49.60
N ILE A 7 42.60 -7.58 48.34
CA ILE A 7 42.12 -6.64 47.32
C ILE A 7 40.97 -7.24 46.48
N LEU A 8 40.85 -8.58 46.46
CA LEU A 8 39.88 -9.29 45.62
C LEU A 8 38.42 -9.15 46.10
N HIS A 9 38.18 -8.65 47.31
CA HIS A 9 36.85 -8.54 47.91
C HIS A 9 36.45 -7.10 48.29
N LEU A 10 37.18 -6.09 47.79
CA LEU A 10 36.83 -4.70 48.02
C LEU A 10 35.56 -4.32 47.22
N PRO A 11 34.53 -3.76 47.87
CA PRO A 11 33.38 -3.23 47.15
C PRO A 11 33.84 -2.07 46.27
N HIS A 12 33.35 -2.04 45.03
CA HIS A 12 33.67 -0.97 44.10
C HIS A 12 33.27 0.39 44.70
N PRO A 13 34.20 1.37 44.78
CA PRO A 13 33.88 2.69 45.31
C PRO A 13 32.93 3.41 44.35
N VAL A 14 31.69 3.60 44.78
CA VAL A 14 30.71 4.44 44.10
C VAL A 14 30.88 5.87 44.61
N SER A 15 31.19 6.81 43.70
CA SER A 15 31.30 8.23 44.03
C SER A 15 29.93 8.77 44.46
N GLY A 16 29.83 9.31 45.67
CA GLY A 16 28.59 9.93 46.17
C GLY A 16 28.23 11.25 45.49
N THR A 17 29.18 11.89 44.80
CA THR A 17 29.00 13.19 44.16
C THR A 17 28.57 13.07 42.70
N HIS A 18 28.96 11.98 42.04
CA HIS A 18 28.61 11.68 40.65
C HIS A 18 27.99 10.28 40.58
N PRO A 19 26.67 10.16 40.81
CA PRO A 19 25.98 8.88 40.69
C PRO A 19 26.21 8.29 39.29
N GLN A 20 26.50 7.00 39.22
CA GLN A 20 26.61 6.30 37.94
C GLN A 20 25.27 6.36 37.21
N MET A 21 25.31 6.77 35.94
CA MET A 21 24.12 6.88 35.09
C MET A 21 23.38 5.55 35.01
N SER A 22 22.05 5.62 35.11
CA SER A 22 21.20 4.45 34.93
C SER A 22 21.31 3.94 33.49
N MET A 23 21.05 2.65 33.24
CA MET A 23 21.04 2.10 31.88
C MET A 23 20.05 2.83 30.95
N HIS A 24 19.01 3.48 31.51
CA HIS A 24 18.02 4.25 30.76
C HIS A 24 18.60 5.55 30.19
N ASP A 25 19.48 6.25 30.92
CA ASP A 25 20.08 7.51 30.48
C ASP A 25 21.14 7.31 29.38
N ARG A 26 21.67 6.09 29.27
CA ARG A 26 22.66 5.71 28.25
C ARG A 26 22.08 5.70 26.84
N ALA A 27 20.77 5.48 26.70
CA ALA A 27 20.09 5.47 25.40
C ALA A 27 19.86 6.89 24.83
N ALA A 28 19.79 7.91 25.69
CA ALA A 28 19.61 9.30 25.26
C ALA A 28 20.89 9.91 24.63
N GLN A 29 22.09 9.36 24.93
CA GLN A 29 23.34 9.80 24.32
C GLN A 29 23.52 9.35 22.87
N PHE A 30 22.72 8.39 22.41
CA PHE A 30 22.73 7.87 21.03
C PHE A 30 21.42 8.12 20.29
N SER A 31 20.58 9.07 20.73
CA SER A 31 19.47 9.54 19.89
C SER A 31 20.06 10.34 18.71
N PRO A 32 19.98 9.88 17.44
CA PRO A 32 20.36 10.70 16.33
C PRO A 32 19.30 11.80 16.16
N PHE A 33 19.65 12.98 16.68
CA PHE A 33 19.28 14.32 16.25
C PHE A 33 17.82 14.62 15.86
N ALA A 34 17.08 15.22 16.80
CA ALA A 34 16.05 16.20 16.44
C ALA A 34 16.75 17.44 15.83
N ALA A 35 16.77 17.56 14.50
CA ALA A 35 17.14 18.78 13.78
C ALA A 35 15.88 19.47 13.26
N LEU A 36 15.65 20.69 13.73
CA LEU A 36 14.74 21.64 13.10
C LEU A 36 15.16 21.93 11.65
N SER A 37 14.17 21.97 10.76
CA SER A 37 14.08 22.77 9.53
C SER A 37 15.09 22.53 8.41
N GLY A 38 14.65 21.77 7.41
CA GLY A 38 15.21 21.80 6.06
C GLY A 38 14.81 20.60 5.23
N TYR A 39 13.61 20.63 4.64
CA TYR A 39 13.19 19.96 3.39
C TYR A 39 13.85 18.60 3.06
N GLU A 40 13.03 17.53 3.07
CA GLU A 40 13.27 16.16 2.54
C GLU A 40 13.16 15.01 3.55
N GLU A 41 12.13 15.04 4.41
CA GLU A 41 11.54 13.81 4.94
C GLU A 41 10.29 13.47 4.11
N ALA A 42 10.53 12.88 2.94
CA ALA A 42 9.49 12.28 2.11
C ALA A 42 9.88 10.84 1.77
N VAL A 43 10.23 10.02 2.76
CA VAL A 43 10.42 8.59 2.55
C VAL A 43 9.89 7.78 3.75
N ALA A 44 8.72 7.18 3.50
CA ALA A 44 8.25 5.91 4.03
C ALA A 44 7.93 5.81 5.53
N GLU A 45 6.85 6.49 5.94
CA GLU A 45 5.92 5.97 6.94
C GLU A 45 4.88 5.11 6.18
N GLU A 46 5.14 3.81 5.98
CA GLU A 46 4.08 2.84 5.63
C GLU A 46 4.62 1.40 5.72
N ALA A 47 4.67 0.87 6.94
CA ALA A 47 4.79 -0.56 7.19
C ALA A 47 4.09 -0.88 8.52
N ARG A 48 2.77 -0.76 8.53
CA ARG A 48 1.94 -1.09 9.70
C ARG A 48 0.74 -1.92 9.29
N LEU A 49 1.00 -3.18 8.89
CA LEU A 49 0.18 -4.37 9.14
C LEU A 49 -1.34 -4.13 9.29
N THR A 50 -1.95 -3.68 8.21
CA THR A 50 -3.40 -3.53 8.02
C THR A 50 -3.68 -3.96 6.60
N GLU A 51 -4.03 -5.25 6.39
CA GLU A 51 -4.26 -5.91 5.08
C GLU A 51 -3.91 -5.00 3.89
N GLU A 52 -2.59 -4.85 3.65
CA GLU A 52 -2.07 -3.76 2.82
C GLU A 52 -2.67 -3.89 1.42
N LYS A 53 -3.25 -2.80 0.91
CA LYS A 53 -3.70 -2.70 -0.47
C LYS A 53 -2.60 -3.27 -1.37
N ILE A 54 -2.90 -4.34 -2.09
CA ILE A 54 -1.97 -4.95 -3.06
C ILE A 54 -1.39 -3.82 -3.92
N LEU A 55 -0.09 -3.58 -3.72
CA LEU A 55 0.67 -2.68 -4.55
C LEU A 55 0.98 -3.43 -5.84
N LEU A 56 0.19 -3.13 -6.86
CA LEU A 56 0.47 -3.63 -8.20
C LEU A 56 1.83 -3.12 -8.66
N ASP A 57 2.66 -4.03 -9.14
CA ASP A 57 3.92 -3.67 -9.77
C ASP A 57 3.68 -2.91 -11.10
N GLU A 58 4.74 -2.37 -11.70
CA GLU A 58 4.60 -1.62 -12.96
C GLU A 58 4.02 -2.46 -14.10
N TYR A 59 4.35 -3.76 -14.13
CA TYR A 59 3.88 -4.67 -15.16
C TYR A 59 2.39 -4.98 -15.00
N GLU A 60 1.92 -5.21 -13.77
CA GLU A 60 0.53 -5.42 -13.45
C GLU A 60 -0.31 -4.18 -13.71
N LYS A 61 0.19 -2.99 -13.35
CA LYS A 61 -0.44 -1.72 -13.68
C LYS A 61 -0.58 -1.55 -15.20
N GLN A 62 0.50 -1.80 -15.95
CA GLN A 62 0.45 -1.74 -17.40
C GLN A 62 -0.56 -2.74 -17.98
N ARG A 63 -0.63 -3.96 -17.44
CA ARG A 63 -1.62 -4.96 -17.85
C ARG A 63 -3.06 -4.50 -17.62
N ILE A 64 -3.32 -3.82 -16.50
CA ILE A 64 -4.65 -3.24 -16.23
C ILE A 64 -4.93 -2.08 -17.18
N ASP A 65 -3.97 -1.20 -17.41
CA ASP A 65 -4.10 -0.08 -18.35
C ASP A 65 -4.40 -0.58 -19.77
N ASP A 66 -3.71 -1.62 -20.25
CA ASP A 66 -3.97 -2.24 -21.55
C ASP A 66 -5.40 -2.80 -21.63
N LYS A 67 -5.90 -3.40 -20.54
CA LYS A 67 -7.28 -3.88 -20.46
C LYS A 67 -8.28 -2.73 -20.44
N LEU A 68 -8.00 -1.64 -19.72
CA LEU A 68 -8.84 -0.43 -19.72
C LEU A 68 -8.89 0.24 -21.10
N GLN A 69 -7.77 0.27 -21.82
CA GLN A 69 -7.71 0.75 -23.20
C GLN A 69 -8.58 -0.11 -24.13
N LYS A 70 -8.51 -1.43 -24.03
CA LYS A 70 -9.39 -2.32 -24.81
C LYS A 70 -10.87 -2.07 -24.54
N ILE A 71 -11.26 -1.87 -23.27
CA ILE A 71 -12.64 -1.51 -22.91
C ILE A 71 -13.03 -0.19 -23.57
N ARG A 72 -12.14 0.81 -23.56
CA ARG A 72 -12.38 2.10 -24.19
C ARG A 72 -12.61 1.97 -25.69
N ASP A 73 -11.75 1.21 -26.37
CA ASP A 73 -11.81 1.03 -27.81
C ASP A 73 -13.09 0.28 -28.20
N ASP A 74 -13.45 -0.78 -27.47
CA ASP A 74 -14.70 -1.53 -27.71
C ASP A 74 -15.94 -0.65 -27.48
N LEU A 75 -15.93 0.22 -26.45
CA LEU A 75 -16.99 1.21 -26.22
C LEU A 75 -17.10 2.26 -27.33
N GLN A 76 -15.97 2.61 -27.97
CA GLN A 76 -15.96 3.54 -29.10
C GLN A 76 -16.43 2.87 -30.40
N GLU A 77 -16.02 1.62 -30.64
CA GLU A 77 -16.35 0.85 -31.84
C GLU A 77 -17.82 0.38 -31.86
N ARG A 78 -18.29 -0.24 -30.77
CA ARG A 78 -19.65 -0.79 -30.68
C ARG A 78 -20.71 0.24 -30.30
N GLY A 79 -20.29 1.41 -29.82
CA GLY A 79 -21.18 2.50 -29.45
C GLY A 79 -22.17 2.12 -28.33
N LYS A 80 -23.44 2.51 -28.50
CA LYS A 80 -24.51 2.33 -27.47
C LYS A 80 -25.24 0.99 -27.53
N GLU A 81 -25.10 0.22 -28.61
CA GLU A 81 -25.96 -0.94 -28.88
C GLU A 81 -25.54 -2.17 -28.08
N GLU A 82 -24.23 -2.38 -27.87
CA GLU A 82 -23.73 -3.54 -27.12
C GLU A 82 -22.60 -3.12 -26.19
N LYS A 83 -22.86 -3.13 -24.88
CA LYS A 83 -21.86 -2.78 -23.86
C LYS A 83 -21.09 -4.02 -23.43
N PRO A 84 -19.75 -3.95 -23.35
CA PRO A 84 -18.96 -5.08 -22.89
C PRO A 84 -19.32 -5.39 -21.44
N ARG A 85 -19.58 -6.67 -21.18
CA ARG A 85 -19.75 -7.20 -19.82
C ARG A 85 -18.39 -7.59 -19.28
N ILE A 86 -18.02 -7.02 -18.14
CA ILE A 86 -16.74 -7.28 -17.48
C ILE A 86 -16.97 -7.57 -16.00
N SER A 87 -16.03 -8.30 -15.40
CA SER A 87 -15.87 -8.43 -13.96
C SER A 87 -14.68 -7.60 -13.53
N VAL A 88 -14.88 -6.74 -12.54
CA VAL A 88 -13.87 -5.82 -12.00
C VAL A 88 -13.67 -6.16 -10.53
N THR A 89 -12.46 -6.54 -10.16
CA THR A 89 -12.06 -6.72 -8.76
C THR A 89 -11.34 -5.45 -8.32
N TYR A 90 -11.84 -4.81 -7.28
CA TYR A 90 -11.25 -3.57 -6.76
C TYR A 90 -11.22 -3.55 -5.23
N PHE A 91 -10.30 -2.76 -4.69
CA PHE A 91 -10.15 -2.56 -3.26
C PHE A 91 -11.14 -1.49 -2.76
N LEU A 92 -11.92 -1.82 -1.75
CA LEU A 92 -12.84 -0.91 -1.08
C LEU A 92 -12.39 -0.69 0.36
N LEU A 93 -11.98 0.54 0.68
CA LEU A 93 -11.55 0.91 2.02
C LEU A 93 -12.71 0.76 3.01
N ASP A 94 -12.50 0.02 4.11
CA ASP A 94 -13.50 -0.12 5.17
C ASP A 94 -13.36 1.07 6.13
N GLN A 95 -14.39 1.91 6.24
CA GLN A 95 -14.38 3.06 7.14
C GLN A 95 -14.41 2.67 8.63
N LYS A 96 -14.76 1.42 8.95
CA LYS A 96 -14.90 0.94 10.34
C LYS A 96 -13.69 0.16 10.83
N LYS A 97 -12.76 -0.22 9.96
CA LYS A 97 -11.56 -1.01 10.31
C LYS A 97 -10.32 -0.42 9.66
N ALA A 98 -9.16 -0.65 10.24
CA ALA A 98 -7.89 -0.33 9.60
C ALA A 98 -7.59 -1.40 8.54
N GLY A 99 -8.25 -1.29 7.38
CA GLY A 99 -8.17 -2.25 6.27
C GLY A 99 -9.24 -1.99 5.20
N GLY A 100 -9.33 -2.86 4.21
CA GLY A 100 -10.37 -2.82 3.19
C GLY A 100 -10.78 -4.21 2.74
N ALA A 101 -11.69 -4.29 1.77
CA ALA A 101 -12.15 -5.55 1.21
C ALA A 101 -11.98 -5.53 -0.31
N TYR A 102 -11.56 -6.67 -0.86
CA TYR A 102 -11.61 -6.89 -2.30
C TYR A 102 -13.03 -7.25 -2.70
N VAL A 103 -13.61 -6.42 -3.56
CA VAL A 103 -14.97 -6.62 -4.08
C VAL A 103 -14.88 -6.85 -5.57
N THR A 104 -15.47 -7.95 -6.03
CA THR A 104 -15.65 -8.22 -7.46
C THR A 104 -17.07 -7.86 -7.86
N VAL A 105 -17.19 -6.99 -8.85
CA VAL A 105 -18.48 -6.60 -9.44
C VAL A 105 -18.48 -6.98 -10.91
N THR A 106 -19.54 -7.66 -11.34
CA THR A 106 -19.75 -8.02 -12.74
C THR A 106 -20.88 -7.18 -13.32
N GLY A 107 -20.61 -6.46 -14.40
CA GLY A 107 -21.59 -5.58 -15.02
C GLY A 107 -21.21 -5.14 -16.42
N GLN A 108 -22.14 -4.47 -17.10
CA GLN A 108 -21.88 -3.86 -18.39
C GLN A 108 -21.27 -2.47 -18.21
N VAL A 109 -20.21 -2.16 -18.96
CA VAL A 109 -19.58 -0.84 -18.89
C VAL A 109 -20.46 0.19 -19.58
N LYS A 110 -20.99 1.15 -18.83
CA LYS A 110 -21.84 2.22 -19.36
C LYS A 110 -21.01 3.32 -20.01
N LYS A 111 -19.95 3.75 -19.32
CA LYS A 111 -19.00 4.77 -19.81
C LYS A 111 -17.71 4.68 -19.01
N MET A 112 -16.66 5.27 -19.57
CA MET A 112 -15.39 5.46 -18.91
C MET A 112 -15.11 6.95 -18.74
N ASP A 113 -14.93 7.41 -17.50
CA ASP A 113 -14.60 8.80 -17.19
C ASP A 113 -13.08 8.95 -17.09
N THR A 114 -12.47 9.50 -18.14
CA THR A 114 -11.01 9.70 -18.21
C THR A 114 -10.54 10.87 -17.35
N TYR A 115 -11.41 11.83 -17.02
CA TYR A 115 -11.07 12.95 -16.16
C TYR A 115 -10.99 12.52 -14.70
N LYS A 116 -11.99 11.76 -14.25
CA LYS A 116 -12.02 11.23 -12.88
C LYS A 116 -11.24 9.93 -12.72
N GLN A 117 -10.82 9.31 -13.83
CA GLN A 117 -10.22 7.98 -13.88
C GLN A 117 -11.10 6.92 -13.21
N GLN A 118 -12.37 6.84 -13.65
CA GLN A 118 -13.37 5.94 -13.08
C GLN A 118 -14.16 5.21 -14.17
N LEU A 119 -14.49 3.95 -13.89
CA LEU A 119 -15.36 3.13 -14.72
C LEU A 119 -16.78 3.22 -14.16
N LEU A 120 -17.76 3.60 -15.00
CA LEU A 120 -19.17 3.61 -14.63
C LEU A 120 -19.88 2.44 -15.29
N LEU A 121 -20.49 1.60 -14.48
CA LEU A 121 -21.31 0.48 -14.91
C LEU A 121 -22.78 0.89 -15.12
N THR A 122 -23.56 0.01 -15.76
CA THR A 122 -24.99 0.26 -16.04
C THR A 122 -25.88 0.22 -14.81
N ASP A 123 -25.48 -0.50 -13.76
CA ASP A 123 -26.12 -0.58 -12.45
C ASP A 123 -25.93 0.69 -11.60
N GLY A 124 -25.06 1.61 -12.03
CA GLY A 124 -24.72 2.84 -11.31
C GLY A 124 -23.43 2.74 -10.49
N SER A 125 -22.78 1.57 -10.44
CA SER A 125 -21.51 1.37 -9.73
C SER A 125 -20.39 2.17 -10.39
N THR A 126 -19.64 2.91 -9.59
CA THR A 126 -18.46 3.69 -10.02
C THR A 126 -17.19 3.11 -9.41
N ILE A 127 -16.26 2.68 -10.24
CA ILE A 127 -15.03 2.00 -9.80
C ILE A 127 -13.81 2.85 -10.22
N PRO A 128 -13.02 3.40 -9.29
CA PRO A 128 -11.80 4.13 -9.61
C PRO A 128 -10.71 3.22 -10.17
N PHE A 129 -10.00 3.64 -11.22
CA PHE A 129 -8.94 2.83 -11.84
C PHE A 129 -7.82 2.47 -10.86
N GLN A 130 -7.51 3.40 -9.95
CA GLN A 130 -6.48 3.22 -8.92
C GLN A 130 -6.81 2.13 -7.90
N GLU A 131 -8.08 1.74 -7.79
CA GLU A 131 -8.51 0.66 -6.91
C GLU A 131 -8.67 -0.67 -7.63
N ILE A 132 -8.62 -0.69 -8.97
CA ILE A 132 -8.77 -1.91 -9.76
C ILE A 132 -7.52 -2.77 -9.61
N ILE A 133 -7.74 -4.03 -9.24
CA ILE A 133 -6.70 -5.07 -9.12
C ILE A 133 -6.78 -6.03 -10.29
N GLU A 134 -7.99 -6.30 -10.76
CA GLU A 134 -8.21 -7.28 -11.83
C GLU A 134 -9.41 -6.90 -12.70
N LEU A 135 -9.27 -7.20 -13.98
CA LEU A 135 -10.29 -7.04 -15.00
C LEU A 135 -10.41 -8.33 -15.79
N GLU A 136 -11.60 -8.91 -15.79
CA GLU A 136 -11.97 -10.09 -16.54
C GLU A 136 -13.19 -9.82 -17.41
N GLY A 137 -13.37 -10.60 -18.48
CA GLY A 137 -14.48 -10.44 -19.40
C GLY A 137 -14.16 -11.00 -20.77
N ASP A 138 -15.21 -11.25 -21.55
CA ASP A 138 -15.11 -11.85 -22.88
C ASP A 138 -14.24 -11.03 -23.84
N LEU A 139 -14.15 -9.72 -23.59
CA LEU A 139 -13.31 -8.79 -24.33
C LEU A 139 -11.80 -9.11 -24.23
N PHE A 140 -11.36 -9.74 -23.15
CA PHE A 140 -9.94 -10.03 -22.92
C PHE A 140 -9.56 -11.45 -23.33
N LEU A 141 -10.54 -12.31 -23.61
CA LEU A 141 -10.29 -13.67 -24.03
C LEU A 141 -9.70 -13.66 -25.45
N PRO A 142 -8.69 -14.50 -25.74
CA PRO A 142 -8.22 -14.67 -27.10
C PRO A 142 -9.39 -15.20 -27.93
N LYS A 143 -9.75 -14.49 -29.01
CA LYS A 143 -10.65 -15.03 -30.04
C LYS A 143 -9.93 -16.25 -30.63
N ASN A 144 -10.24 -17.45 -30.13
CA ASN A 144 -9.76 -18.69 -30.72
C ASN A 144 -10.25 -18.70 -32.17
N LYS A 145 -9.32 -18.48 -33.11
CA LYS A 145 -9.56 -18.66 -34.54
C LYS A 145 -9.81 -20.15 -34.77
N SER A 146 -11.03 -20.49 -35.15
CA SER A 146 -11.35 -21.78 -35.75
C SER A 146 -10.82 -21.86 -37.17
#